data_AF-A0A2S9J7X8-F1
#
_entry.id   AF-A0A2S9J7X8-F1
#
_cell.length_a   1.000
_cell.length_b   1.000
_cell.length_c   1.000
_cell.angle_alpha   90.00
_cell.angle_beta   90.00
_cell.angle_gamma   90.00
#
_symmetry.space_group_name_H-M   'P 1'
#
loop_
_entity.id
_entity.type
_entity.pdbx_description
1 polymer ?
#
loop_
_entity_poly.entity_id
_entity_poly.type
_entity_poly.pdbx_seq_one_letter_code
_entity_poly.pdbx_strand_id
1 'polypeptide(L)'
;MFEIIPLFSLLILLFGFSYMILALYLDTSFCNLKLRMMKGLTFRTWMFLLTGTILMGLSSCSKETVDNIGRDTALNIIRSNKWFDVVKTTTVAGQADVRVTLVGEGENMEFKSNGYAYVYGTEGETSSYSYSMPTSKKMVFDNVEYDIQENIIQTVAKFTLVNTAGNITTKIEFRRR
;
A
#
# COMPACT_ATOMS: atom_id res chain seq x y z
N MET A 1 29.70 -4.43 -1.78
CA MET A 1 28.64 -4.33 -2.81
C MET A 1 27.81 -3.12 -2.42
N PHE A 2 27.95 -2.03 -3.18
CA PHE A 2 27.44 -0.70 -2.84
C PHE A 2 25.94 -0.59 -3.16
N GLU A 3 25.11 -0.29 -2.16
CA GLU A 3 23.73 0.11 -2.39
C GLU A 3 23.68 1.60 -2.73
N ILE A 4 23.22 1.89 -3.94
CA ILE A 4 22.95 3.22 -4.46
C ILE A 4 21.69 3.72 -3.77
N ILE A 5 21.85 4.56 -2.74
CA ILE A 5 20.77 5.42 -2.24
C ILE A 5 20.34 6.29 -3.44
N PRO A 6 19.05 6.31 -3.83
CA PRO A 6 18.62 7.14 -4.94
C PRO A 6 18.88 8.60 -4.57
N LEU A 7 19.73 9.28 -5.34
CA LEU A 7 20.07 10.70 -5.19
C LEU A 7 18.84 11.60 -5.01
N PHE A 8 17.67 11.15 -5.46
CA PHE A 8 16.38 11.83 -5.34
C PHE A 8 15.89 12.00 -3.89
N SER A 9 16.11 11.01 -3.00
CA SER A 9 15.68 11.10 -1.60
C SER A 9 16.56 12.02 -0.77
N LEU A 10 17.86 12.10 -1.07
CA LEU A 10 18.76 13.05 -0.43
C LEU A 10 18.49 14.48 -0.91
N LEU A 11 18.12 14.65 -2.19
CA LEU A 11 17.74 15.93 -2.76
C LEU A 11 16.47 16.48 -2.07
N ILE A 12 15.44 15.66 -1.87
CA ILE A 12 14.19 16.09 -1.22
C ILE A 12 14.42 16.47 0.26
N LEU A 13 15.28 15.76 0.99
CA LEU A 13 15.63 16.12 2.36
C LEU A 13 16.48 17.40 2.43
N LEU A 14 17.43 17.61 1.51
CA LEU A 14 18.26 18.81 1.46
C LEU A 14 17.46 20.05 1.00
N PHE A 15 16.55 19.90 0.02
CA PHE A 15 15.64 20.99 -0.36
C PHE A 15 14.59 21.26 0.72
N GLY A 16 14.07 20.24 1.40
CA GLY A 16 13.12 20.41 2.51
C GLY A 16 13.73 21.14 3.71
N PHE A 17 14.96 20.80 4.09
CA PHE A 17 15.65 21.46 5.19
C PHE A 17 16.10 22.89 4.82
N SER A 18 16.51 23.11 3.57
CA SER A 18 16.82 24.46 3.06
C SER A 18 15.59 25.36 3.03
N TYR A 19 14.43 24.85 2.61
CA TYR A 19 13.18 25.62 2.61
C TYR A 19 12.67 25.94 4.01
N MET A 20 12.85 25.05 4.97
CA MET A 20 12.43 25.29 6.36
C MET A 20 13.35 26.30 7.06
N ILE A 21 14.66 26.25 6.80
CA ILE A 21 15.63 27.24 7.32
C ILE A 21 15.44 28.59 6.60
N LEU A 22 15.15 28.62 5.29
CA LEU A 22 14.84 29.85 4.57
C LEU A 22 13.51 30.47 5.05
N ALA A 23 12.50 29.66 5.34
CA ALA A 23 11.22 30.12 5.92
C ALA A 23 11.39 30.73 7.32
N LEU A 24 12.27 30.16 8.15
CA LEU A 24 12.59 30.69 9.48
C LEU A 24 13.51 31.94 9.42
N TYR A 25 14.39 32.05 8.42
CA TYR A 25 15.23 33.25 8.21
C TYR A 25 14.45 34.42 7.58
N LEU A 26 13.41 34.11 6.79
CA LEU A 26 12.54 35.10 6.15
C LEU A 26 11.53 35.73 7.12
N ASP A 27 11.19 35.07 8.23
CA ASP A 27 10.20 35.60 9.19
C ASP A 27 10.75 36.76 10.05
N THR A 28 12.06 36.79 10.31
CA THR A 28 12.68 37.84 11.14
C THR A 28 13.16 39.06 10.36
N SER A 29 13.41 38.93 9.05
CA SER A 29 13.94 40.04 8.23
C SER A 29 12.85 40.83 7.47
N PHE A 30 11.64 40.28 7.32
CA PHE A 30 10.55 40.92 6.57
C PHE A 30 9.72 41.93 7.38
N CYS A 31 10.04 42.19 8.64
CA CYS A 31 9.32 43.20 9.43
C CYS A 31 9.65 44.66 9.02
N ASN A 32 10.64 44.90 8.13
CA ASN A 32 11.01 46.27 7.75
C ASN A 32 11.23 46.55 6.25
N LEU A 33 10.97 45.60 5.33
CA LEU A 33 10.98 45.90 3.89
C LEU A 33 9.58 46.20 3.35
N LYS A 34 8.98 47.21 3.98
CA LYS A 34 8.22 48.30 3.35
C LYS A 34 7.75 48.00 1.90
N LEU A 35 6.52 47.52 1.81
CA LEU A 35 5.44 48.30 1.18
C LEU A 35 5.82 48.99 -0.14
N ARG A 36 6.37 48.29 -1.15
CA ARG A 36 6.61 48.98 -2.43
C ARG A 36 6.74 48.13 -3.67
N MET A 37 5.95 47.08 -3.85
CA MET A 37 5.55 46.62 -5.19
C MET A 37 4.55 45.48 -5.03
N MET A 38 3.27 45.82 -4.99
CA MET A 38 2.12 44.97 -5.35
C MET A 38 0.83 45.70 -4.93
N LYS A 39 0.64 46.91 -5.47
CA LYS A 39 -0.67 47.55 -5.47
C LYS A 39 -1.41 47.04 -6.69
N GLY A 40 -2.16 45.96 -6.56
CA GLY A 40 -3.05 45.54 -7.64
C GLY A 40 -3.68 44.16 -7.51
N LEU A 41 -3.00 43.19 -6.88
CA LEU A 41 -3.57 41.85 -6.69
C LEU A 41 -3.90 41.64 -5.22
N THR A 42 -5.18 41.53 -4.91
CA THR A 42 -5.68 41.16 -3.58
C THR A 42 -5.15 39.78 -3.19
N PHE A 43 -4.78 39.60 -1.92
CA PHE A 43 -4.30 38.34 -1.31
C PHE A 43 -5.17 37.12 -1.69
N ARG A 44 -6.48 37.35 -1.84
CA ARG A 44 -7.49 36.39 -2.30
C ARG A 44 -7.19 35.82 -3.69
N THR A 45 -6.67 36.63 -4.62
CA THR A 45 -6.30 36.22 -5.99
C THR A 45 -5.04 35.34 -6.01
N TRP A 46 -4.09 35.60 -5.11
CA TRP A 46 -2.90 34.77 -4.93
C TRP A 46 -3.22 33.39 -4.36
N MET A 47 -4.17 33.32 -3.42
CA MET A 47 -4.64 32.05 -2.84
C MET A 47 -5.35 31.19 -3.89
N PHE A 48 -6.11 31.78 -4.81
CA PHE A 48 -6.71 31.06 -5.93
C PHE A 48 -5.68 30.56 -6.95
N LEU A 49 -4.62 31.34 -7.24
CA LEU A 49 -3.54 30.94 -8.14
C LEU A 49 -2.72 29.76 -7.60
N LEU A 50 -2.39 29.77 -6.30
CA LEU A 50 -1.70 28.66 -5.65
C LEU A 50 -2.57 27.40 -5.54
N THR A 51 -3.87 27.56 -5.27
CA THR A 51 -4.80 26.43 -5.24
C THR A 51 -4.98 25.82 -6.65
N GLY A 52 -4.99 26.67 -7.69
CA GLY A 52 -5.08 26.22 -9.08
C GLY A 52 -3.87 25.42 -9.56
N THR A 53 -2.65 25.81 -9.18
CA THR A 53 -1.43 25.07 -9.56
C THR A 53 -1.28 23.75 -8.81
N ILE A 54 -1.74 23.67 -7.55
CA ILE A 54 -1.79 22.40 -6.79
C ILE A 54 -2.78 21.42 -7.44
N LEU A 55 -3.94 21.89 -7.89
CA LEU A 55 -4.95 21.04 -8.55
C LEU A 55 -4.49 20.53 -9.93
N MET A 56 -3.71 21.31 -10.67
CA MET A 56 -3.11 20.85 -11.94
C MET A 56 -1.96 19.85 -11.75
N GLY A 57 -1.23 19.94 -10.63
CA GLY A 57 -0.11 19.03 -10.30
C GLY A 57 -0.53 17.60 -9.93
N LEU A 58 -1.75 17.39 -9.44
CA LEU A 58 -2.25 16.07 -9.03
C LEU A 58 -2.85 15.24 -10.19
N SER A 59 -3.09 15.87 -11.35
CA SER A 59 -3.63 15.19 -12.55
C SER A 59 -2.58 14.39 -13.34
N SER A 60 -1.29 14.59 -13.03
CA SER A 60 -0.16 13.92 -13.71
C SER A 60 0.35 12.67 -13.00
N CYS A 61 -0.26 12.25 -11.88
CA CYS A 61 -0.04 10.89 -11.39
C CYS A 61 -0.71 9.93 -12.36
N SER A 62 0.09 9.41 -13.31
CA SER A 62 -0.33 8.33 -14.21
C SER A 62 -1.01 7.24 -13.40
N LYS A 63 -2.05 6.61 -13.97
CA LYS A 63 -2.73 5.46 -13.36
C LYS A 63 -1.72 4.39 -12.94
N GLU A 64 -0.65 4.22 -13.72
CA GLU A 64 0.45 3.31 -13.43
C GLU A 64 1.22 3.67 -12.15
N THR A 65 1.45 4.97 -11.89
CA THR A 65 2.13 5.43 -10.68
C THR A 65 1.28 5.19 -9.44
N VAL A 66 -0.03 5.48 -9.51
CA VAL A 66 -0.96 5.25 -8.39
C VAL A 66 -1.13 3.76 -8.12
N ASP A 67 -1.23 2.93 -9.17
CA ASP A 67 -1.38 1.48 -9.02
C ASP A 67 -0.12 0.83 -8.45
N ASN A 68 1.08 1.30 -8.84
CA ASN A 68 2.34 0.82 -8.27
C ASN A 68 2.49 1.20 -6.79
N ILE A 69 2.18 2.44 -6.42
CA ILE A 69 2.20 2.86 -5.00
C ILE A 69 1.18 2.06 -4.18
N GLY A 70 -0.02 1.85 -4.73
CA GLY A 70 -1.06 1.05 -4.08
C GLY A 70 -0.62 -0.40 -3.88
N ARG A 71 0.02 -1.01 -4.89
CA ARG A 71 0.58 -2.37 -4.81
C ARG A 71 1.65 -2.47 -3.73
N ASP A 72 2.62 -1.57 -3.74
CA ASP A 72 3.74 -1.65 -2.80
C ASP A 72 3.28 -1.41 -1.36
N THR A 73 2.32 -0.48 -1.18
CA THR A 73 1.66 -0.26 0.12
C THR A 73 0.92 -1.51 0.58
N ALA A 74 0.12 -2.13 -0.30
CA ALA A 74 -0.62 -3.34 0.02
C ALA A 74 0.30 -4.51 0.37
N LEU A 75 1.36 -4.74 -0.41
CA LEU A 75 2.39 -5.73 -0.12
C LEU A 75 3.06 -5.49 1.23
N ASN A 76 3.40 -4.24 1.55
CA ASN A 76 4.02 -3.91 2.82
C ASN A 76 3.08 -4.19 4.01
N ILE A 77 1.80 -3.86 3.87
CA ILE A 77 0.78 -4.15 4.88
C ILE A 77 0.62 -5.66 5.07
N ILE A 78 0.54 -6.44 3.98
CA ILE A 78 0.41 -7.90 4.06
C ILE A 78 1.63 -8.53 4.75
N ARG A 79 2.85 -8.10 4.38
CA ARG A 79 4.13 -8.63 4.91
C ARG A 79 4.40 -8.22 6.35
N SER A 80 3.93 -7.04 6.76
CA SER A 80 4.15 -6.52 8.11
C SER A 80 3.22 -7.16 9.16
N ASN A 81 2.26 -7.98 8.74
CA ASN A 81 1.28 -8.60 9.62
C ASN A 81 1.44 -10.13 9.66
N LYS A 82 1.08 -10.69 10.81
CA LYS A 82 0.89 -12.13 10.99
C LYS A 82 -0.59 -12.46 10.82
N TRP A 83 -0.87 -13.54 10.12
CA TRP A 83 -2.23 -14.02 9.82
C TRP A 83 -2.49 -15.26 10.65
N PHE A 84 -3.51 -15.23 11.50
CA PHE A 84 -3.73 -16.26 12.53
C PHE A 84 -4.89 -17.19 12.22
N ASP A 85 -5.75 -16.81 11.28
CA ASP A 85 -6.86 -17.62 10.81
C ASP A 85 -6.91 -17.45 9.29
N VAL A 86 -6.51 -18.52 8.60
CA VAL A 86 -6.48 -18.56 7.14
C VAL A 86 -7.30 -19.76 6.69
N VAL A 87 -8.39 -19.50 5.97
CA VAL A 87 -9.36 -20.53 5.58
C VAL A 87 -9.61 -20.44 4.09
N LYS A 88 -9.46 -21.57 3.40
CA LYS A 88 -9.84 -21.76 2.01
C LYS A 88 -11.19 -22.46 1.93
N THR A 89 -12.17 -21.81 1.31
CA THR A 89 -13.49 -22.36 1.03
C THR A 89 -13.65 -22.51 -0.47
N THR A 90 -14.04 -23.70 -0.92
CA THR A 90 -14.39 -23.96 -2.33
C THR A 90 -15.85 -24.31 -2.41
N THR A 91 -16.59 -23.51 -3.17
CA THR A 91 -18.02 -23.67 -3.43
C THR A 91 -18.20 -24.15 -4.85
N VAL A 92 -18.92 -25.25 -5.02
CA VAL A 92 -19.32 -25.80 -6.33
C VAL A 92 -20.83 -25.79 -6.40
N ALA A 93 -21.40 -25.22 -7.47
CA ALA A 93 -22.85 -25.13 -7.62
C ALA A 93 -23.53 -26.51 -7.48
N GLY A 94 -24.47 -26.63 -6.54
CA GLY A 94 -25.21 -27.87 -6.27
C GLY A 94 -24.49 -28.89 -5.38
N GLN A 95 -23.35 -28.54 -4.79
CA GLN A 95 -22.63 -29.38 -3.82
C GLN A 95 -22.42 -28.64 -2.49
N ALA A 96 -22.10 -29.40 -1.43
CA ALA A 96 -21.70 -28.83 -0.16
C ALA A 96 -20.33 -28.14 -0.26
N ASP A 97 -20.16 -27.03 0.45
CA ASP A 97 -18.90 -26.28 0.48
C ASP A 97 -17.78 -27.12 1.11
N VAL A 98 -16.61 -27.10 0.47
CA VAL A 98 -15.39 -27.72 1.00
C VAL A 98 -14.56 -26.65 1.69
N ARG A 99 -14.33 -26.81 3.00
CA ARG A 99 -13.54 -25.88 3.81
C ARG A 99 -12.24 -26.52 4.28
N VAL A 100 -11.13 -25.84 4.01
CA VAL A 100 -9.77 -26.25 4.40
C VAL A 100 -9.15 -25.12 5.22
N THR A 101 -8.74 -25.42 6.44
CA THR A 101 -8.00 -24.49 7.30
C THR A 101 -6.51 -24.58 6.94
N LEU A 102 -5.94 -23.46 6.48
CA LEU A 102 -4.52 -23.36 6.12
C LEU A 102 -3.65 -22.89 7.29
N VAL A 103 -4.25 -22.17 8.25
CA VAL A 103 -3.62 -21.74 9.50
C VAL A 103 -4.64 -21.92 10.61
N GLY A 104 -4.33 -22.82 11.54
CA GLY A 104 -5.20 -23.17 12.66
C GLY A 104 -4.82 -22.48 13.98
N GLU A 105 -5.38 -22.98 15.06
CA GLU A 105 -5.11 -22.46 16.39
C GLU A 105 -3.65 -22.72 16.82
N GLY A 106 -2.96 -21.66 17.26
CA GLY A 106 -1.55 -21.73 17.65
C GLY A 106 -0.57 -21.55 16.50
N GLU A 107 -1.06 -21.51 15.26
CA GLU A 107 -0.26 -21.26 14.07
C GLU A 107 -0.37 -19.80 13.62
N ASN A 108 0.58 -19.36 12.79
CA ASN A 108 0.46 -18.11 12.05
C ASN A 108 1.08 -18.25 10.66
N MET A 109 0.60 -17.43 9.72
CA MET A 109 1.20 -17.27 8.41
C MET A 109 1.86 -15.89 8.29
N GLU A 110 3.07 -15.87 7.75
CA GLU A 110 3.82 -14.65 7.46
C GLU A 110 4.25 -14.60 6.00
N PHE A 111 3.99 -13.48 5.34
CA PHE A 111 4.41 -13.23 3.97
C PHE A 111 5.83 -12.64 3.97
N LYS A 112 6.78 -13.33 3.32
CA LYS A 112 8.19 -12.91 3.26
C LYS A 112 8.52 -12.25 1.92
N SER A 113 9.55 -11.42 1.89
CA SER A 113 9.98 -10.70 0.68
C SER A 113 10.47 -11.61 -0.45
N ASN A 114 10.82 -12.86 -0.15
CA ASN A 114 11.26 -13.87 -1.12
C ASN A 114 10.13 -14.45 -2.00
N GLY A 115 8.89 -13.96 -1.86
CA GLY A 115 7.75 -14.44 -2.64
C GLY A 115 7.09 -15.69 -2.07
N TYR A 116 7.38 -16.05 -0.81
CA TYR A 116 6.73 -17.16 -0.12
C TYR A 116 6.03 -16.70 1.16
N ALA A 117 4.87 -17.29 1.40
CA ALA A 117 4.11 -17.19 2.63
C ALA A 117 4.33 -18.47 3.44
N TYR A 118 4.88 -18.34 4.63
CA TYR A 118 5.23 -19.47 5.49
C TYR A 118 4.23 -19.60 6.63
N VAL A 119 3.79 -20.82 6.90
CA VAL A 119 3.00 -21.18 8.08
C VAL A 119 3.96 -21.67 9.15
N TYR A 120 3.93 -21.02 10.31
CA TYR A 120 4.67 -21.41 11.50
C TYR A 120 3.70 -22.00 12.51
N GLY A 121 3.94 -23.25 12.89
CA GLY A 121 3.30 -23.92 14.03
C GLY A 121 4.18 -23.90 15.28
N THR A 122 3.83 -24.73 16.26
CA THR A 122 4.54 -24.81 17.56
C THR A 122 5.96 -25.34 17.46
N GLU A 123 6.27 -26.13 16.41
CA GLU A 123 7.58 -26.78 16.21
C GLU A 123 8.45 -26.06 15.16
N GLY A 124 7.95 -24.98 14.55
CA GLY A 124 8.63 -24.24 13.49
C GLY A 124 7.80 -24.10 12.22
N GLU A 125 8.47 -23.96 11.07
CA GLU A 125 7.81 -23.86 9.77
C GLU A 125 7.15 -25.19 9.38
N THR A 126 5.85 -25.16 9.11
CA THR A 126 5.04 -26.35 8.75
C THR A 126 4.75 -26.42 7.25
N SER A 127 4.58 -25.27 6.59
CA SER A 127 4.16 -25.21 5.17
C SER A 127 4.55 -23.89 4.54
N SER A 128 4.69 -23.87 3.21
CA SER A 128 4.99 -22.66 2.44
C SER A 128 4.14 -22.58 1.17
N TYR A 129 3.70 -21.38 0.83
CA TYR A 129 2.91 -21.09 -0.38
C TYR A 129 3.60 -20.00 -1.19
N SER A 130 3.75 -20.21 -2.50
CA SER A 130 4.24 -19.15 -3.38
C SER A 130 3.19 -18.03 -3.47
N TYR A 131 3.65 -16.78 -3.54
CA TYR A 131 2.75 -15.66 -3.78
C TYR A 131 3.40 -14.55 -4.60
N SER A 132 2.58 -13.85 -5.39
CA SER A 132 2.96 -12.60 -6.02
C SER A 132 1.74 -11.68 -6.13
N MET A 133 1.97 -10.38 -6.21
CA MET A 133 0.89 -9.39 -6.30
C MET A 133 1.09 -8.56 -7.55
N PRO A 134 0.61 -9.01 -8.73
CA PRO A 134 0.84 -8.30 -9.99
C PRO A 134 0.23 -6.89 -9.98
N THR A 135 -0.89 -6.70 -9.29
CA THR A 135 -1.54 -5.40 -9.13
C THR A 135 -2.01 -5.20 -7.68
N SER A 136 -2.45 -4.00 -7.32
CA SER A 136 -3.01 -3.70 -5.99
C SER A 136 -4.32 -4.45 -5.68
N LYS A 137 -4.96 -5.06 -6.69
CA LYS A 137 -6.25 -5.75 -6.60
C LYS A 137 -6.19 -7.24 -6.92
N LYS A 138 -5.02 -7.76 -7.32
CA LYS A 138 -4.85 -9.15 -7.72
C LYS A 138 -3.67 -9.77 -7.01
N MET A 139 -3.84 -11.01 -6.59
CA MET A 139 -2.81 -11.79 -5.94
C MET A 139 -2.76 -13.18 -6.55
N VAL A 140 -1.59 -13.60 -6.97
CA VAL A 140 -1.32 -15.02 -7.24
C VAL A 140 -0.92 -15.65 -5.91
N PHE A 141 -1.64 -16.68 -5.49
CA PHE A 141 -1.36 -17.43 -4.27
C PHE A 141 -1.42 -18.92 -4.61
N ASP A 142 -0.37 -19.66 -4.24
CA ASP A 142 -0.21 -21.08 -4.60
C ASP A 142 -0.42 -21.33 -6.11
N ASN A 143 0.18 -20.45 -6.93
CA ASN A 143 0.10 -20.44 -8.40
C ASN A 143 -1.31 -20.21 -9.00
N VAL A 144 -2.31 -19.82 -8.20
CA VAL A 144 -3.65 -19.46 -8.67
C VAL A 144 -3.87 -17.96 -8.52
N GLU A 145 -4.40 -17.30 -9.55
CA GLU A 145 -4.74 -15.88 -9.51
C GLU A 145 -6.08 -15.64 -8.82
N TYR A 146 -6.10 -14.71 -7.87
CA TYR A 146 -7.28 -14.30 -7.12
C TYR A 146 -7.46 -12.78 -7.16
N ASP A 147 -8.72 -12.35 -7.12
CA ASP A 147 -9.10 -10.96 -6.88
C ASP A 147 -9.17 -10.66 -5.38
N ILE A 148 -8.54 -9.57 -4.97
CA ILE A 148 -8.56 -9.04 -3.61
C ILE A 148 -9.86 -8.22 -3.45
N GLN A 149 -10.69 -8.58 -2.47
CA GLN A 149 -12.00 -7.93 -2.28
C GLN A 149 -11.91 -6.62 -1.49
N GLU A 150 -10.97 -6.51 -0.56
CA GLU A 150 -10.81 -5.36 0.32
C GLU A 150 -9.82 -4.33 -0.22
N ASN A 151 -9.99 -3.06 0.18
CA ASN A 151 -8.98 -2.04 -0.05
C ASN A 151 -7.88 -2.16 1.02
N ILE A 152 -6.75 -2.75 0.66
CA ILE A 152 -5.66 -3.07 1.60
C ILE A 152 -4.96 -1.81 2.15
N ILE A 153 -5.12 -0.64 1.51
CA ILE A 153 -4.34 0.57 1.78
C ILE A 153 -4.68 1.21 3.15
N GLN A 154 -5.83 0.90 3.76
CA GLN A 154 -6.37 1.67 4.89
C GLN A 154 -6.30 0.99 6.27
N THR A 155 -5.60 -0.14 6.40
CA THR A 155 -5.52 -1.04 7.58
C THR A 155 -6.38 -2.29 7.39
N VAL A 156 -5.73 -3.44 7.35
CA VAL A 156 -6.37 -4.72 7.05
C VAL A 156 -6.39 -5.56 8.31
N ALA A 157 -7.56 -5.68 8.94
CA ALA A 157 -7.84 -6.72 9.94
C ALA A 157 -8.15 -8.06 9.26
N LYS A 158 -8.69 -8.01 8.04
CA LYS A 158 -8.97 -9.16 7.20
C LYS A 158 -8.81 -8.79 5.73
N PHE A 159 -8.31 -9.70 4.91
CA PHE A 159 -8.47 -9.62 3.46
C PHE A 159 -8.89 -10.97 2.90
N THR A 160 -9.51 -10.91 1.74
CA THR A 160 -10.15 -12.03 1.08
C THR A 160 -9.68 -12.10 -0.37
N LEU A 161 -9.22 -13.28 -0.75
CA LEU A 161 -8.91 -13.65 -2.12
C LEU A 161 -10.08 -14.44 -2.71
N VAL A 162 -10.55 -14.08 -3.91
CA VAL A 162 -11.64 -14.78 -4.60
C VAL A 162 -11.21 -15.11 -6.02
N ASN A 163 -11.44 -16.36 -6.41
CA ASN A 163 -11.31 -16.82 -7.80
C ASN A 163 -12.61 -17.51 -8.16
N THR A 164 -13.21 -17.10 -9.28
CA THR A 164 -14.41 -17.75 -9.83
C THR A 164 -14.07 -18.29 -11.21
N ALA A 165 -14.11 -19.60 -11.35
CA ALA A 165 -13.86 -20.32 -12.60
C ALA A 165 -15.09 -21.18 -12.94
N GLY A 166 -15.93 -20.66 -13.84
CA GLY A 166 -17.19 -21.32 -14.21
C GLY A 166 -18.13 -21.46 -13.00
N ASN A 167 -18.44 -22.70 -12.62
CA ASN A 167 -19.34 -23.02 -11.51
C ASN A 167 -18.61 -23.21 -10.16
N ILE A 168 -17.30 -22.97 -10.13
CA ILE A 168 -16.46 -23.15 -8.95
C ILE A 168 -16.02 -21.77 -8.47
N THR A 169 -16.28 -21.45 -7.20
CA THR A 169 -15.74 -20.28 -6.53
C THR A 169 -14.84 -20.71 -5.40
N THR A 170 -13.58 -20.30 -5.44
CA THR A 170 -12.63 -20.48 -4.34
C THR A 170 -12.41 -19.14 -3.64
N LYS A 171 -12.59 -19.14 -2.33
CA LYS A 171 -12.39 -18.01 -1.44
C LYS A 171 -11.29 -18.35 -0.43
N ILE A 172 -10.32 -17.47 -0.22
CA ILE A 172 -9.34 -17.59 0.87
C ILE A 172 -9.47 -16.37 1.75
N GLU A 173 -9.84 -16.57 3.02
CA GLU A 173 -9.96 -15.51 4.01
C GLU A 173 -8.74 -15.50 4.91
N PHE A 174 -8.07 -14.36 5.02
CA PHE A 174 -6.96 -14.13 5.91
C PHE A 174 -7.41 -13.17 7.00
N ARG A 175 -7.26 -13.56 8.27
CA ARG A 175 -7.67 -12.75 9.41
C ARG A 175 -6.55 -12.58 10.42
N ARG A 176 -6.55 -11.38 11.01
CA ARG A 176 -5.74 -11.05 12.18
C ARG A 176 -6.56 -11.26 13.45
N ARG A 177 -5.86 -11.35 14.58
CA ARG A 177 -6.43 -11.28 15.92
C ARG A 177 -6.39 -9.84 16.43
#